data_AF-A0A0D6MA61-F1
#
_entry.id   AF-A0A0D6MA61-F1
#
_cell.length_a   1.000
_cell.length_b   1.000
_cell.length_c   1.000
_cell.angle_alpha   90.00
_cell.angle_beta   90.00
_cell.angle_gamma   90.00
#
_symmetry.space_group_name_H-M   'P 1'
#
loop_
_entity.id
_entity.type
_entity.pdbx_description
1 polymer ?
#
loop_
_entity_poly.entity_id
_entity_poly.type
_entity_poly.pdbx_seq_one_letter_code
_entity_poly.pdbx_strand_id
1 'polypeptide(L)'
;MGQTALAQFAFLSAITLVTVYAIGNTCQQQFFEVGNSTGYADITKLLRKSIAFSADPCDDFYQFVCGEWIKSVPEPNKSISHVDAFQEMLNKQEAAMLHASELRESRAMASAQRFYEKCLTSEDEWKGKGGSITYNQAVTQSTKGMEEESEQC
;
A
#
# COMPACT_ATOMS: atom_id res chain seq x y z
N MET A 1 9.80 68.55 -8.05
CA MET A 1 10.40 67.30 -7.55
C MET A 1 9.37 66.20 -7.20
N GLY A 2 8.05 66.47 -7.19
CA GLY A 2 7.04 65.46 -6.80
C GLY A 2 6.49 64.55 -7.92
N GLN A 3 6.63 64.93 -9.20
CA GLN A 3 5.99 64.22 -10.32
C GLN A 3 6.78 62.99 -10.79
N THR A 4 8.11 63.01 -10.64
CA THR A 4 9.00 61.88 -10.95
C THR A 4 8.82 60.72 -9.97
N ALA A 5 8.53 61.02 -8.70
CA ALA A 5 8.32 60.01 -7.67
C ALA A 5 7.04 59.19 -7.91
N LEU A 6 5.93 59.85 -8.28
CA LEU A 6 4.66 59.17 -8.60
C LEU A 6 4.78 58.22 -9.79
N ALA A 7 5.52 58.63 -10.83
CA ALA A 7 5.79 57.76 -11.98
C ALA A 7 6.60 56.52 -11.58
N GLN A 8 7.61 56.68 -10.72
CA GLN A 8 8.41 55.54 -10.24
C GLN A 8 7.58 54.57 -9.40
N PHE A 9 6.70 55.05 -8.52
CA PHE A 9 5.80 54.17 -7.76
C PHE A 9 4.85 53.38 -8.67
N ALA A 10 4.32 53.99 -9.73
CA ALA A 10 3.47 53.32 -10.69
C ALA A 10 4.22 52.25 -11.51
N PHE A 11 5.48 52.50 -11.88
CA PHE A 11 6.32 51.50 -12.55
C PHE A 11 6.63 50.32 -11.63
N LEU A 12 6.99 50.60 -10.37
CA LEU A 12 7.28 49.54 -9.40
C LEU A 12 6.03 48.69 -9.11
N SER A 13 4.84 49.29 -9.00
CA SER A 13 3.59 48.52 -8.80
C SER A 13 3.19 47.69 -10.02
N ALA A 14 3.43 48.19 -11.23
CA ALA A 14 3.21 47.42 -12.45
C ALA A 14 4.17 46.22 -12.54
N ILE A 15 5.45 46.41 -12.18
CA ILE A 15 6.45 45.33 -12.16
C ILE A 15 6.09 44.26 -11.11
N THR A 16 5.62 44.66 -9.92
CA THR A 16 5.20 43.69 -8.90
C THR A 16 3.96 42.92 -9.31
N LEU A 17 2.98 43.55 -9.98
CA LEU A 17 1.80 42.85 -10.51
C LEU A 17 2.16 41.87 -11.63
N VAL A 18 3.05 42.25 -12.55
CA VAL A 18 3.53 41.38 -13.63
C VAL A 18 4.32 40.20 -13.07
N THR A 19 5.20 40.42 -12.10
CA THR A 19 5.94 39.34 -11.44
C THR A 19 5.02 38.44 -10.61
N VAL A 20 4.03 38.97 -9.90
CA VAL A 20 3.03 38.15 -9.19
C VAL A 20 2.17 37.32 -10.16
N TYR A 21 1.81 37.85 -11.33
CA TYR A 21 1.09 37.10 -12.36
C TYR A 21 1.98 36.09 -13.11
N ALA A 22 3.26 36.41 -13.32
CA ALA A 22 4.22 35.53 -14.00
C ALA A 22 4.79 34.43 -13.06
N ILE A 23 4.84 34.70 -11.75
CA ILE A 23 5.21 33.76 -10.69
C ILE A 23 3.95 33.12 -10.06
N GLY A 24 2.76 33.48 -10.54
CA GLY A 24 1.55 32.69 -10.32
C GLY A 24 1.83 31.31 -10.90
N ASN A 25 2.16 30.36 -10.02
CA ASN A 25 2.44 28.99 -10.39
C ASN A 25 1.25 28.47 -11.19
N THR A 26 1.35 28.56 -12.51
CA THR A 26 0.51 27.76 -13.40
C THR A 26 0.77 26.34 -12.97
N CYS A 27 -0.30 25.64 -12.59
CA CYS A 27 -0.22 24.24 -12.25
C CYS A 27 0.25 23.52 -13.51
N GLN A 28 1.56 23.32 -13.63
CA GLN A 28 2.15 22.59 -14.75
C GLN A 28 1.75 21.15 -14.52
N GLN A 29 0.64 20.75 -15.14
CA GLN A 29 0.21 19.38 -15.26
C GLN A 29 1.30 18.65 -16.05
N GLN A 30 2.32 18.18 -15.34
CA GLN A 30 3.34 17.32 -15.88
C GLN A 30 2.63 16.02 -16.25
N PHE A 31 2.37 15.81 -17.54
CA PHE A 31 1.94 14.51 -18.04
C PHE A 31 3.06 13.52 -17.74
N PHE A 32 2.93 12.73 -16.68
CA PHE A 32 3.83 11.62 -16.44
C PHE A 32 3.37 10.45 -17.28
N GLU A 33 4.26 9.93 -18.13
CA GLU A 33 4.00 8.72 -18.90
C GLU A 33 4.07 7.50 -17.97
N VAL A 34 2.95 7.23 -17.29
CA VAL A 34 2.80 6.14 -16.32
C VAL A 34 3.28 4.80 -16.91
N GLY A 35 3.06 4.61 -18.22
CA GLY A 35 3.38 3.39 -18.97
C GLY A 35 4.86 2.97 -18.97
N ASN A 36 5.80 3.87 -18.71
CA ASN A 36 7.24 3.56 -18.69
C ASN A 36 7.82 3.47 -17.26
N SER A 37 6.99 3.65 -16.23
CA SER A 37 7.46 3.51 -14.86
C SER A 37 7.67 2.02 -14.50
N THR A 38 8.66 1.75 -13.65
CA THR A 38 8.90 0.41 -13.10
C THR A 38 7.67 -0.10 -12.34
N GLY A 39 7.01 0.77 -11.56
CA GLY A 39 5.79 0.44 -10.85
C GLY A 39 4.64 0.03 -11.78
N TYR A 40 4.46 0.70 -12.92
CA TYR A 40 3.48 0.28 -13.92
C TYR A 40 3.82 -1.09 -14.53
N ALA A 41 5.10 -1.34 -14.82
CA ALA A 41 5.55 -2.62 -15.35
C ALA A 41 5.28 -3.77 -14.35
N ASP A 42 5.57 -3.55 -13.07
CA ASP A 42 5.35 -4.53 -12.00
C ASP A 42 3.85 -4.84 -11.80
N ILE A 43 3.02 -3.79 -11.73
CA ILE A 43 1.56 -3.96 -11.60
C ILE A 43 0.98 -4.63 -12.86
N THR A 44 1.42 -4.25 -14.06
CA THR A 44 0.98 -4.89 -15.31
C THR A 44 1.33 -6.37 -15.34
N LYS A 45 2.53 -6.73 -14.84
CA LYS A 45 2.96 -8.13 -14.74
C LYS A 45 2.12 -8.91 -13.73
N LEU A 46 1.81 -8.32 -12.57
CA LEU A 46 0.93 -8.93 -11.58
C LEU A 46 -0.47 -9.13 -12.15
N LEU A 47 -1.05 -8.09 -12.74
CA LEU A 47 -2.39 -8.12 -13.34
C LEU A 47 -2.50 -9.19 -14.44
N ARG A 48 -1.51 -9.27 -15.32
CA ARG A 48 -1.46 -10.30 -16.37
C ARG A 48 -1.40 -11.73 -15.84
N LYS A 49 -0.90 -11.96 -14.63
CA LYS A 49 -0.90 -13.28 -14.00
C LYS A 49 -2.25 -13.66 -13.38
N SER A 50 -3.14 -12.69 -13.22
CA SER A 50 -4.48 -12.92 -12.66
C SER A 50 -5.55 -13.08 -13.72
N ILE A 51 -5.46 -12.30 -14.81
CA ILE A 51 -6.47 -12.25 -15.88
C ILE A 51 -6.46 -13.52 -16.73
N ALA A 52 -7.64 -14.12 -16.88
CA ALA A 52 -7.92 -15.19 -17.85
C ALA A 52 -8.60 -14.60 -19.10
N PHE A 53 -7.81 -14.26 -20.13
CA PHE A 53 -8.31 -13.78 -21.42
C PHE A 53 -9.18 -14.80 -22.19
N SER A 54 -9.27 -16.03 -21.70
CA SER A 54 -10.17 -17.06 -22.24
C SER A 54 -11.63 -16.88 -21.82
N ALA A 55 -11.92 -16.10 -20.77
CA ALA A 55 -13.28 -15.77 -20.35
C ALA A 55 -13.73 -14.45 -20.98
N ASP A 56 -15.01 -14.36 -21.37
CA ASP A 56 -15.58 -13.10 -21.86
C ASP A 56 -15.88 -12.19 -20.65
N PRO A 57 -15.31 -10.98 -20.57
CA PRO A 57 -15.59 -10.05 -19.49
C PRO A 57 -17.06 -9.60 -19.42
N CYS A 58 -17.82 -9.68 -20.52
CA CYS A 58 -19.24 -9.35 -20.55
C CYS A 58 -20.12 -10.46 -19.95
N ASP A 59 -19.63 -11.71 -19.98
CA ASP A 59 -20.38 -12.88 -19.48
C ASP A 59 -19.98 -13.22 -18.04
N ASP A 60 -18.68 -13.29 -17.75
CA ASP A 60 -18.15 -13.61 -16.41
C ASP A 60 -16.89 -12.79 -16.13
N PHE A 61 -17.12 -11.55 -15.67
CA PHE A 61 -16.05 -10.63 -15.30
C PHE A 61 -15.17 -11.16 -14.16
N TYR A 62 -15.74 -11.94 -13.24
CA TYR A 62 -14.96 -12.51 -12.13
C TYR A 62 -13.96 -13.53 -12.64
N GLN A 63 -14.42 -14.45 -13.50
CA GLN A 63 -13.54 -15.42 -14.15
C GLN A 63 -12.53 -14.75 -15.08
N PHE A 64 -12.92 -13.67 -15.77
CA PHE A 64 -12.00 -12.89 -16.59
C PHE A 64 -10.87 -12.26 -15.77
N VAL A 65 -11.17 -11.59 -14.65
CA VAL A 65 -10.16 -10.87 -13.87
C VAL A 65 -9.32 -11.80 -12.97
N CYS A 66 -9.92 -12.86 -12.44
CA CYS A 66 -9.30 -13.71 -11.41
C CYS A 66 -8.97 -15.14 -11.87
N GLY A 67 -9.43 -15.54 -13.06
CA GLY A 67 -9.45 -16.94 -13.47
C GLY A 67 -8.09 -17.63 -13.55
N GLU A 68 -7.00 -16.90 -13.84
CA GLU A 68 -5.65 -17.47 -13.78
C GLU A 68 -5.09 -17.45 -12.36
N TRP A 69 -5.42 -16.43 -11.57
CA TRP A 69 -4.99 -16.34 -10.18
C TRP A 69 -5.54 -17.50 -9.35
N ILE A 70 -6.83 -17.84 -9.51
CA ILE A 70 -7.46 -18.96 -8.79
C ILE A 70 -6.72 -20.29 -9.05
N LYS A 71 -6.22 -20.51 -10.27
CA LYS A 71 -5.43 -21.71 -10.62
C LYS A 71 -4.05 -21.73 -9.95
N SER A 72 -3.51 -20.56 -9.62
CA SER A 72 -2.20 -20.44 -8.96
C SER A 72 -2.24 -20.70 -7.46
N VAL A 73 -3.44 -20.72 -6.86
CA VAL A 73 -3.63 -20.96 -5.42
C VAL A 73 -3.59 -22.49 -5.16
N PRO A 74 -2.67 -22.98 -4.32
CA PRO A 74 -2.44 -24.42 -4.15
C PRO A 74 -3.60 -25.22 -3.54
N GLU A 75 -4.58 -24.58 -2.89
CA GLU A 75 -5.60 -25.30 -2.13
C GLU A 75 -6.99 -24.64 -2.20
N PRO A 76 -7.99 -25.29 -2.83
CA PRO A 76 -9.31 -24.70 -3.09
C PRO A 76 -10.24 -24.64 -1.87
N ASN A 77 -9.88 -25.25 -0.73
CA ASN A 77 -10.73 -25.36 0.47
C ASN A 77 -10.43 -24.33 1.56
N LYS A 78 -9.49 -23.41 1.34
CA LYS A 78 -9.39 -22.18 2.12
C LYS A 78 -9.81 -21.04 1.22
N SER A 79 -10.75 -20.21 1.67
CA SER A 79 -11.02 -18.92 1.05
C SER A 79 -9.77 -18.05 1.19
N ILE A 80 -8.84 -18.17 0.25
CA ILE A 80 -7.68 -17.29 0.16
C ILE A 80 -8.13 -16.14 -0.72
N SER A 81 -8.18 -14.95 -0.13
CA SER A 81 -8.47 -13.69 -0.81
C SER A 81 -7.16 -12.99 -1.23
N HIS A 82 -7.26 -11.94 -2.03
CA HIS A 82 -6.12 -11.07 -2.31
C HIS A 82 -5.53 -10.43 -1.05
N VAL A 83 -6.35 -10.21 -0.02
CA VAL A 83 -5.90 -9.70 1.29
C VAL A 83 -5.02 -10.73 1.98
N ASP A 84 -5.38 -12.01 1.93
CA ASP A 84 -4.58 -13.09 2.52
C ASP A 84 -3.22 -13.22 1.83
N ALA A 85 -3.20 -13.16 0.49
CA ALA A 85 -1.96 -13.18 -0.28
C ALA A 85 -1.08 -11.95 0.00
N PHE A 86 -1.68 -10.77 0.13
CA PHE A 86 -0.97 -9.56 0.50
C PHE A 86 -0.41 -9.64 1.92
N GLN A 87 -1.19 -10.18 2.87
CA GLN A 87 -0.76 -10.40 4.24
C GLN A 87 0.43 -11.38 4.30
N GLU A 88 0.41 -12.45 3.51
CA GLU A 88 1.54 -13.38 3.43
C GLU A 88 2.81 -12.67 2.92
N MET A 89 2.68 -11.83 1.89
CA MET A 89 3.79 -11.03 1.37
C MET A 89 4.34 -10.06 2.43
N LEU A 90 3.46 -9.37 3.16
CA LEU A 90 3.86 -8.48 4.26
C LEU A 90 4.58 -9.24 5.36
N ASN A 91 4.04 -10.37 5.80
CA ASN A 91 4.65 -11.19 6.85
C ASN A 91 6.06 -11.66 6.44
N LYS A 92 6.26 -12.02 5.17
CA LYS A 92 7.60 -12.38 4.63
C LYS A 92 8.57 -11.19 4.67
N GLN A 93 8.10 -10.00 4.29
CA GLN A 93 8.93 -8.80 4.31
C GLN A 93 9.27 -8.36 5.73
N GLU A 94 8.30 -8.43 6.65
CA GLU A 94 8.49 -8.16 8.07
C GLU A 94 9.52 -9.10 8.68
N ALA A 95 9.38 -10.41 8.43
CA ALA A 95 10.36 -11.40 8.87
C ALA A 95 11.77 -11.09 8.31
N ALA A 96 11.88 -10.73 7.04
CA ALA A 96 13.15 -10.35 6.44
C ALA A 96 13.80 -9.13 7.14
N MET A 97 13.00 -8.10 7.46
CA MET A 97 13.47 -6.93 8.19
C MET A 97 13.87 -7.26 9.64
N LEU A 98 13.10 -8.11 10.32
CA LEU A 98 13.37 -8.50 11.70
C LEU A 98 14.56 -9.45 11.83
N HIS A 99 15.00 -10.09 10.74
CA HIS A 99 16.22 -10.90 10.71
C HIS A 99 17.46 -10.14 10.19
N ALA A 100 17.30 -8.95 9.62
CA ALA A 100 18.40 -8.20 9.04
C ALA A 100 19.30 -7.57 10.12
N SER A 101 20.55 -8.04 10.23
CA SER A 101 21.55 -7.51 11.17
C SER A 101 21.81 -6.01 10.99
N GLU A 102 21.79 -5.55 9.74
CA GLU A 102 22.05 -4.16 9.35
C GLU A 102 21.02 -3.18 9.93
N LEU A 103 19.79 -3.63 10.22
CA LEU A 103 18.74 -2.78 10.78
C LEU A 103 18.83 -2.65 12.31
N ARG A 104 19.74 -3.38 12.96
CA ARG A 104 19.82 -3.48 14.43
C ARG A 104 20.47 -2.26 15.11
N GLU A 105 20.91 -1.27 14.33
CA GLU A 105 21.63 -0.10 14.86
C GLU A 105 20.79 0.72 15.86
N SER A 106 19.46 0.79 15.65
CA SER A 106 18.58 1.49 16.57
C SER A 106 18.13 0.60 17.73
N ARG A 107 18.00 1.18 18.94
CA ARG A 107 17.45 0.48 20.11
C ARG A 107 16.05 -0.08 19.84
N ALA A 108 15.24 0.64 19.07
CA ALA A 108 13.88 0.21 18.71
C ALA A 108 13.92 -1.07 17.87
N MET A 109 14.73 -1.10 16.81
CA MET A 109 14.89 -2.30 15.99
C MET A 109 15.53 -3.45 16.76
N ALA A 110 16.58 -3.19 17.55
CA ALA A 110 17.17 -4.23 18.39
C ALA A 110 16.17 -4.87 19.37
N SER A 111 15.24 -4.08 19.90
CA SER A 111 14.17 -4.58 20.78
C SER A 111 13.14 -5.39 20.01
N ALA A 112 12.70 -4.90 18.84
CA ALA A 112 11.75 -5.59 17.99
C ALA A 112 12.28 -6.94 17.47
N GLN A 113 13.53 -6.99 17.00
CA GLN A 113 14.20 -8.21 16.55
C GLN A 113 14.32 -9.23 17.69
N ARG A 114 14.76 -8.79 18.88
CA ARG A 114 14.85 -9.67 20.06
C ARG A 114 13.47 -10.21 20.47
N PHE A 115 12.44 -9.37 20.43
CA PHE A 115 11.08 -9.79 20.73
C PHE A 115 10.60 -10.86 19.74
N TYR A 116 10.83 -10.64 18.45
CA TYR A 116 10.49 -11.58 17.38
C TYR A 116 11.21 -12.93 17.53
N GLU A 117 12.52 -12.93 17.78
CA GLU A 117 13.31 -14.15 18.05
C GLU A 117 12.76 -14.95 19.24
N LYS A 118 12.35 -14.25 20.31
CA LYS A 118 11.76 -14.88 21.49
C LYS A 118 10.39 -15.48 21.18
N CYS A 119 9.58 -14.83 20.36
CA CYS A 119 8.31 -15.37 19.89
C CYS A 119 8.51 -16.70 19.14
N LEU A 120 9.41 -16.72 18.14
CA LEU A 120 9.70 -17.93 17.37
C LEU A 120 10.22 -19.08 18.24
N THR A 121 11.16 -18.78 19.15
CA THR A 121 11.71 -19.78 20.08
C THR A 121 10.60 -20.36 20.97
N SER A 122 9.71 -19.50 21.47
CA SER A 122 8.58 -19.95 22.30
C SER A 122 7.60 -20.82 21.53
N GLU A 123 7.29 -20.51 20.27
CA GLU A 123 6.42 -21.37 19.45
C GLU A 123 7.00 -22.77 19.27
N ASP A 124 8.30 -22.87 19.00
CA ASP A 124 8.97 -24.16 18.82
C ASP A 124 9.03 -24.97 20.12
N GLU A 125 9.25 -24.32 21.26
CA GLU A 125 9.17 -24.94 22.59
C GLU A 125 7.76 -25.48 22.90
N TRP A 126 6.72 -24.78 22.43
CA TRP A 126 5.31 -25.11 22.73
C TRP A 126 4.76 -26.18 21.79
N LYS A 127 5.22 -26.24 20.54
CA LYS A 127 4.90 -27.36 19.61
C LYS A 127 5.28 -28.71 20.23
N GLY A 128 6.37 -28.78 21.00
CA GLY A 128 6.79 -29.99 21.72
C GLY A 128 5.98 -30.32 22.99
N LYS A 129 5.13 -29.42 23.47
CA LYS A 129 4.38 -29.54 24.73
C LYS A 129 2.85 -29.58 24.56
N GLY A 130 2.35 -29.72 23.34
CA GLY A 130 0.91 -29.79 23.04
C GLY A 130 0.36 -28.66 22.15
N GLY A 131 1.24 -27.79 21.63
CA GLY A 131 0.87 -26.70 20.72
C GLY A 131 0.55 -25.39 21.43
N SER A 132 0.18 -24.38 20.64
CA SER A 132 -0.25 -23.07 21.15
C SER A 132 -1.55 -23.22 21.93
N ILE A 133 -1.70 -22.50 23.05
CA ILE A 133 -2.97 -22.48 23.80
C ILE A 133 -4.03 -21.91 22.86
N THR A 134 -4.99 -22.75 22.46
CA THR A 134 -6.20 -22.31 21.78
C THR A 134 -6.96 -21.40 22.73
N TYR A 135 -6.78 -20.09 22.59
CA TYR A 135 -7.66 -19.14 23.24
C TYR A 135 -9.03 -19.35 22.60
N ASN A 136 -10.01 -19.85 23.37
CA ASN A 136 -11.39 -19.98 22.90
C ASN A 136 -11.83 -18.60 22.42
N GLN A 137 -11.91 -18.40 21.10
CA GLN A 137 -12.38 -17.17 20.47
C GLN A 137 -13.90 -17.06 20.69
N ALA A 138 -14.31 -16.76 21.92
CA ALA A 138 -15.66 -16.34 22.26
C ALA A 138 -15.82 -14.80 22.13
N VAL A 139 -14.77 -14.08 21.74
CA VAL A 139 -14.76 -12.61 21.68
C VAL A 139 -15.14 -12.06 20.29
N THR A 140 -15.11 -12.88 19.23
CA THR A 140 -15.41 -12.46 17.85
C THR A 140 -16.90 -12.43 17.49
N GLN A 141 -17.81 -12.83 18.39
CA GLN A 141 -19.27 -12.72 18.15
C GLN A 141 -19.86 -11.33 18.49
N SER A 142 -19.10 -10.45 19.16
CA SER A 142 -19.61 -9.13 19.57
C SER A 142 -19.41 -7.99 18.56
N THR A 143 -18.73 -8.20 17.43
CA THR A 143 -18.52 -7.15 16.41
C THR A 143 -19.39 -7.31 15.15
N LYS A 144 -20.29 -8.29 15.09
CA LYS A 144 -21.14 -8.54 13.90
C LYS A 144 -22.37 -7.62 13.79
N GLY A 145 -22.28 -6.38 14.26
CA GLY A 145 -23.42 -5.47 14.32
C GLY A 145 -23.02 -4.01 14.29
N MET A 146 -22.36 -3.57 13.21
CA MET A 146 -22.33 -2.18 12.72
C MET A 146 -21.25 -2.10 11.64
N GLU A 147 -21.65 -2.10 10.37
CA GLU A 147 -20.99 -1.36 9.27
C GLU A 147 -21.81 -1.58 8.00
N GLU A 148 -23.05 -1.08 8.08
CA GLU A 148 -23.80 -0.56 6.94
C GLU A 148 -23.79 0.96 7.16
N GLU A 149 -22.89 1.69 6.52
CA GLU A 149 -23.25 2.94 5.87
C GLU A 149 -22.16 3.38 4.90
N SER A 150 -22.69 3.88 3.80
CA SER A 150 -22.07 4.25 2.56
C SER A 150 -21.36 5.59 2.61
N GLU A 151 -20.57 5.75 1.57
CA GLU A 151 -20.43 6.99 0.79
C GLU A 151 -19.41 8.06 1.22
N GLN A 152 -18.57 8.30 0.22
CA GLN A 152 -18.23 9.62 -0.31
C GLN A 152 -17.04 10.34 0.31
N CYS A 153 -15.90 10.17 -0.37
CA CYS A 153 -15.30 11.30 -1.07
C CYS A 153 -14.73 10.82 -2.41
#